data_AF-V5TKE8-F1
#
_entry.id   AF-V5TKE8-F1
#
_cell.length_a   1.000
_cell.length_b   1.000
_cell.length_c   1.000
_cell.angle_alpha   90.00
_cell.angle_beta   90.00
_cell.angle_gamma   90.00
#
_symmetry.space_group_name_H-M   'P 1'
#
loop_
_entity.id
_entity.type
_entity.pdbx_description
1 polymer ?
#
loop_
_entity_poly.entity_id
_entity_poly.type
_entity_poly.pdbx_seq_one_letter_code
_entity_poly.pdbx_strand_id
1 'polypeptide(L)'
;MQPDKLLRVAKWEVTKNAGGVDKRTIVVMALSLVAMGAVAAIAVSGGTGAGMDDGIYRIGVDESSPYYGVAADDQTFDIREPDPAAIERRQQELLYRGTQLQSVPRTAKERAALAELRDSTAQYNDRTLARDDNQTAAFPVSVTLVYEQQSGSSQLDPRGGDSSDGSGSSDGSGTSTGGSGDGSDTSGTGGSATTGGGDGGTAGGSGANLGAIGARLTGDVQGGTPSDISPPFPFESLVLAFLYIVPMNFVIQAYGSSMLSERLNRRGELLLVTPASRGDIIGGKTLPYFVGAVGVAALITAALRFGNIAPAGSYVAVLAVVPLVVLFLSATFCGAMFARSFKELTFVTVTITVTLTSYAFVPAIFTDVTPIALISPLTLVVLDLTGQSVGLSSFVFSVTPPLLTGLVLFGLGAGLYREEDMFTQRPIPLKVLDALAGGINSRRSALKMSIVLLPLVIVAELAAIAFLFVLDSVSLNVFGTNQSLGIVLVLGVIVIVEELAKSLHVYAGYEHARYERTLRSALGIGALSGLGFFIGEKGLLIARLSDLESLPIGEAALQGATLPAGLPLWVAGLLFLLPLALHTLTAAISSVGASRGRRAYLGGLGLAIVIHFAYNFAVVSTLV
;
A
#
# COMPACT_ATOMS: atom_id res chain seq x y z
N MET A 1 13.28 29.69 -11.48
CA MET A 1 13.57 29.57 -10.04
C MET A 1 15.03 29.92 -9.82
N GLN A 2 15.37 30.59 -8.73
CA GLN A 2 16.75 30.93 -8.38
C GLN A 2 17.15 30.17 -7.10
N PRO A 3 18.13 29.25 -7.18
CA PRO A 3 18.46 28.35 -6.07
C PRO A 3 18.88 29.10 -4.80
N ASP A 4 19.63 30.19 -4.95
CA ASP A 4 20.08 31.00 -3.82
C ASP A 4 18.92 31.63 -3.03
N LYS A 5 17.88 32.07 -3.74
CA LYS A 5 16.67 32.64 -3.10
C LYS A 5 15.89 31.57 -2.37
N LEU A 6 15.73 30.41 -3.00
CA LEU A 6 15.05 29.24 -2.42
C LEU A 6 15.75 28.80 -1.12
N LEU A 7 17.07 28.62 -1.16
CA LEU A 7 17.86 28.22 0.01
C LEU A 7 17.83 29.27 1.12
N ARG A 8 17.79 30.56 0.78
CA ARG A 8 17.63 31.63 1.77
C ARG A 8 16.28 31.57 2.47
N VAL A 9 15.20 31.32 1.73
CA VAL A 9 13.86 31.11 2.31
C VAL A 9 13.84 29.86 3.19
N ALA A 10 14.46 28.76 2.73
CA ALA A 10 14.57 27.52 3.50
C ALA A 10 15.32 27.72 4.82
N LYS A 11 16.47 28.39 4.78
CA LYS A 11 17.24 28.73 5.99
C LYS A 11 16.42 29.58 6.95
N TRP A 12 15.70 30.58 6.43
CA TRP A 12 14.84 31.42 7.25
C TRP A 12 13.71 30.62 7.92
N GLU A 13 13.05 29.73 7.18
CA GLU A 13 11.99 28.87 7.70
C GLU A 13 12.49 27.97 8.83
N VAL A 14 13.69 27.39 8.69
CA VAL A 14 14.35 26.62 9.75
C VAL A 14 14.61 27.49 10.98
N THR A 15 15.21 28.66 10.81
CA THR A 15 15.54 29.54 11.96
C THR A 15 14.31 30.08 12.69
N LYS A 16 13.20 30.29 11.96
CA LYS A 16 11.93 30.75 12.53
C LYS A 16 11.24 29.62 13.32
N ASN A 17 11.23 28.41 12.79
CA ASN A 17 10.57 27.26 13.43
C ASN A 17 11.44 26.55 14.47
N ALA A 18 12.76 26.79 14.50
CA ALA A 18 13.65 26.31 15.56
C ALA A 18 13.25 26.80 16.96
N GLY A 19 12.42 27.86 17.07
CA GLY A 19 11.80 28.31 18.31
C GLY A 19 10.32 27.93 18.49
N GLY A 20 9.69 27.24 17.52
CA GLY A 20 8.24 27.01 17.45
C GLY A 20 7.77 25.57 17.60
N VAL A 21 8.66 24.57 17.51
CA VAL A 21 8.30 23.18 17.81
C VAL A 21 8.30 23.00 19.33
N ASP A 22 7.14 22.73 19.91
CA ASP A 22 7.01 22.45 21.35
C ASP A 22 7.90 21.25 21.71
N LYS A 23 8.71 21.38 22.76
CA LYS A 23 9.54 20.29 23.30
C LYS A 23 8.69 19.05 23.57
N ARG A 24 7.42 19.25 23.96
CA ARG A 24 6.46 18.15 24.15
C ARG A 24 6.19 17.39 22.86
N THR A 25 6.04 18.08 21.72
CA THR A 25 5.81 17.43 20.42
C THR A 25 7.02 16.59 19.99
N ILE A 26 8.24 17.08 20.21
CA ILE A 26 9.47 16.33 19.91
C ILE A 26 9.56 15.08 20.81
N VAL A 27 9.28 15.23 22.11
CA VAL A 27 9.27 14.11 23.05
C VAL A 27 8.21 13.08 22.68
N VAL A 28 6.99 13.51 22.34
CA VAL A 28 5.93 12.59 21.88
C VAL A 28 6.34 11.87 20.61
N MET A 29 6.89 12.57 19.61
CA MET A 29 7.39 11.94 18.39
C MET A 29 8.49 10.91 18.68
N ALA A 30 9.46 11.24 19.53
CA ALA A 30 10.54 10.34 19.92
C ALA A 30 10.01 9.11 20.67
N LEU A 31 9.08 9.30 21.63
CA LEU A 31 8.43 8.20 22.34
C LEU A 31 7.62 7.32 21.40
N SER A 32 6.88 7.89 20.45
CA SER A 32 6.15 7.13 19.44
C SER A 32 7.08 6.32 18.56
N LEU A 33 8.22 6.89 18.11
CA LEU A 33 9.23 6.17 17.34
C LEU A 33 9.84 5.02 18.13
N VAL A 34 10.19 5.23 19.40
CA VAL A 34 10.73 4.18 20.27
C VAL A 34 9.70 3.08 20.51
N ALA A 35 8.45 3.43 20.82
CA ALA A 35 7.38 2.47 21.02
C ALA A 35 7.13 1.63 19.76
N MET A 36 7.07 2.26 18.59
CA MET A 36 6.92 1.54 17.32
C MET A 36 8.14 0.68 16.99
N GLY A 37 9.35 1.15 17.28
CA GLY A 37 10.58 0.36 17.12
C GLY A 37 10.57 -0.89 18.00
N ALA A 38 10.08 -0.77 19.23
CA ALA A 38 9.90 -1.92 20.12
C ALA A 38 8.85 -2.90 19.57
N VAL A 39 7.71 -2.41 19.06
CA VAL A 39 6.69 -3.26 18.43
C VAL A 39 7.25 -3.95 17.17
N ALA A 40 8.05 -3.25 16.36
CA ALA A 40 8.71 -3.84 15.19
C ALA A 40 9.70 -4.95 15.59
N ALA A 41 10.49 -4.74 16.65
CA ALA A 41 11.40 -5.76 17.15
C ALA A 41 10.66 -7.01 17.67
N ILE A 42 9.52 -6.83 18.35
CA ILE A 42 8.66 -7.93 18.82
C ILE A 42 8.03 -8.68 17.63
N ALA A 43 7.54 -7.94 16.63
CA ALA A 43 6.95 -8.50 15.42
C ALA A 43 7.93 -9.39 14.66
N VAL A 44 9.18 -8.93 14.50
CA VAL A 44 10.23 -9.65 13.78
C VAL A 44 10.79 -10.83 14.60
N SER A 45 10.75 -10.77 15.93
CA SER A 45 11.22 -11.87 16.80
C SER A 45 10.18 -12.97 17.04
N GLY A 46 9.02 -12.92 16.39
CA GLY A 46 8.01 -13.98 16.48
C GLY A 46 7.30 -14.07 17.84
N GLY A 47 7.24 -12.97 18.61
CA GLY A 47 6.44 -12.89 19.84
C GLY A 47 6.95 -13.68 21.06
N THR A 48 8.02 -14.44 20.96
CA THR A 48 8.50 -15.36 22.02
C THR A 48 9.49 -14.74 23.02
N GLY A 49 9.77 -13.43 22.93
CA GLY A 49 10.99 -12.84 23.49
C GLY A 49 10.88 -12.05 24.81
N ALA A 50 9.70 -11.86 25.39
CA ALA A 50 9.59 -11.10 26.64
C ALA A 50 8.58 -11.80 27.55
N GLY A 51 9.02 -12.35 28.70
CA GLY A 51 8.20 -13.04 29.72
C GLY A 51 7.13 -12.15 30.39
N MET A 52 6.30 -11.51 29.58
CA MET A 52 5.09 -10.79 29.94
C MET A 52 3.91 -11.73 30.16
N ASP A 53 4.01 -12.96 29.65
CA ASP A 53 2.97 -13.97 29.75
C ASP A 53 3.11 -14.88 30.99
N ASP A 54 4.16 -14.70 31.81
CA ASP A 54 4.43 -15.55 32.97
C ASP A 54 3.36 -15.43 34.09
N GLY A 55 2.85 -16.57 34.54
CA GLY A 55 2.00 -16.69 35.73
C GLY A 55 0.65 -15.95 35.65
N ILE A 56 0.13 -15.70 34.45
CA ILE A 56 -1.16 -15.01 34.23
C ILE A 56 -2.33 -15.80 34.85
N TYR A 57 -2.31 -17.13 34.72
CA TYR A 57 -3.41 -18.01 35.13
C TYR A 57 -3.02 -18.89 36.31
N ARG A 58 -3.75 -18.79 37.43
CA ARG A 58 -3.50 -19.62 38.60
C ARG A 58 -4.34 -20.88 38.51
N ILE A 59 -3.67 -22.02 38.47
CA ILE A 59 -4.30 -23.32 38.32
C ILE A 59 -4.09 -24.16 39.58
N GLY A 60 -5.20 -24.55 40.21
CA GLY A 60 -5.21 -25.55 41.27
C GLY A 60 -5.14 -26.94 40.66
N VAL A 61 -3.96 -27.55 40.61
CA VAL A 61 -3.75 -28.89 40.06
C VAL A 61 -2.80 -29.69 40.95
N ASP A 62 -3.16 -30.92 41.25
CA ASP A 62 -2.36 -31.84 42.06
C ASP A 62 -1.29 -32.53 41.19
N GLU A 63 -0.13 -32.86 41.76
CA GLU A 63 0.96 -33.58 41.07
C GLU A 63 0.53 -34.93 40.48
N SER A 64 -0.48 -35.57 41.06
CA SER A 64 -1.06 -36.82 40.53
C SER A 64 -1.94 -36.62 39.29
N SER A 65 -2.28 -35.38 38.93
CA SER A 65 -3.09 -35.08 37.75
C SER A 65 -2.26 -35.12 36.46
N PRO A 66 -2.79 -35.68 35.35
CA PRO A 66 -2.11 -35.63 34.06
C PRO A 66 -1.94 -34.19 33.53
N TYR A 67 -2.71 -33.22 34.04
CA TYR A 67 -2.59 -31.81 33.66
C TYR A 67 -1.48 -31.07 34.42
N TYR A 68 -0.88 -31.66 35.46
CA TYR A 68 0.22 -31.03 36.19
C TYR A 68 1.42 -30.80 35.27
N GLY A 69 1.81 -31.82 34.49
CA GLY A 69 2.91 -31.72 33.54
C GLY A 69 2.67 -30.66 32.47
N VAL A 70 1.42 -30.53 32.00
CA VAL A 70 1.03 -29.50 31.03
C VAL A 70 1.20 -28.09 31.62
N ALA A 71 0.68 -27.86 32.83
CA ALA A 71 0.78 -26.56 33.50
C ALA A 71 2.20 -26.23 33.94
N ALA A 72 3.05 -27.23 34.22
CA ALA A 72 4.44 -27.03 34.63
C ALA A 72 5.35 -26.69 33.44
N ASP A 73 5.02 -27.21 32.26
CA ASP A 73 5.77 -26.96 31.02
C ASP A 73 5.44 -25.61 30.37
N ASP A 74 4.39 -24.92 30.83
CA ASP A 74 3.92 -23.66 30.29
C ASP A 74 3.99 -22.55 31.34
N GLN A 75 4.85 -21.56 31.09
CA GLN A 75 5.15 -20.47 32.01
C GLN A 75 3.95 -19.55 32.27
N THR A 76 2.89 -19.63 31.43
CA THR A 76 1.65 -18.87 31.59
C THR A 76 0.86 -19.30 32.83
N PHE A 77 1.11 -20.50 33.36
CA PHE A 77 0.43 -21.05 34.53
C PHE A 77 1.24 -20.91 35.82
N ASP A 78 0.58 -20.40 36.87
CA ASP A 78 1.05 -20.44 38.25
C ASP A 78 0.34 -21.59 38.98
N ILE A 79 1.08 -22.68 39.22
CA ILE A 79 0.56 -23.89 39.87
C ILE A 79 0.34 -23.63 41.36
N ARG A 80 -0.86 -23.94 41.84
CA ARG A 80 -1.27 -23.81 43.24
C ARG A 80 -1.83 -25.12 43.77
N GLU A 81 -1.78 -25.29 45.08
CA GLU A 81 -2.49 -26.41 45.73
C GLU A 81 -4.00 -26.33 45.46
N PRO A 82 -4.65 -27.43 45.05
CA PRO A 82 -6.09 -27.46 44.80
C PRO A 82 -6.93 -27.08 46.04
N ASP A 83 -7.54 -25.87 46.04
CA ASP A 83 -8.47 -25.42 47.09
C ASP A 83 -9.83 -25.08 46.49
N PRO A 84 -10.90 -25.85 46.77
CA PRO A 84 -12.27 -25.54 46.32
C PRO A 84 -12.74 -24.13 46.66
N ALA A 85 -12.29 -23.58 47.79
CA ALA A 85 -12.69 -22.25 48.21
C ALA A 85 -11.85 -21.14 47.55
N ALA A 86 -10.71 -21.46 46.92
CA ALA A 86 -9.88 -20.49 46.20
C ALA A 86 -10.53 -20.01 44.89
N ILE A 87 -11.37 -20.83 44.25
CA ILE A 87 -12.17 -20.40 43.09
C ILE A 87 -13.18 -19.32 43.49
N GLU A 88 -13.91 -19.53 44.59
CA GLU A 88 -14.89 -18.56 45.09
C GLU A 88 -14.22 -17.25 45.53
N ARG A 89 -13.00 -17.33 46.08
CA ARG A 89 -12.17 -16.17 46.45
C ARG A 89 -11.41 -15.55 45.26
N ARG A 90 -11.54 -16.09 44.05
CA ARG A 90 -10.83 -15.65 42.82
C ARG A 90 -9.30 -15.69 42.94
N GLN A 91 -8.81 -16.62 43.74
CA GLN A 91 -7.39 -16.91 43.94
C GLN A 91 -6.89 -18.00 42.99
N GLN A 92 -7.81 -18.72 42.34
CA GLN A 92 -7.55 -19.67 41.25
C GLN A 92 -8.53 -19.40 40.12
N GLU A 93 -8.07 -19.52 38.88
CA GLU A 93 -8.90 -19.46 37.67
C GLU A 93 -9.42 -20.85 37.28
N LEU A 94 -8.61 -21.90 37.48
CA LEU A 94 -8.98 -23.29 37.18
C LEU A 94 -8.68 -24.18 38.36
N LEU A 95 -9.52 -25.20 38.59
CA LEU A 95 -9.32 -26.20 39.63
C LEU A 95 -9.59 -27.58 39.07
N TYR A 96 -8.56 -28.43 39.05
CA TYR A 96 -8.64 -29.82 38.62
C TYR A 96 -8.45 -30.75 39.80
N ARG A 97 -9.29 -31.79 39.85
CA ARG A 97 -9.08 -32.96 40.70
C ARG A 97 -9.02 -34.18 39.80
N GLY A 98 -7.84 -34.80 39.70
CA GLY A 98 -7.57 -35.78 38.66
C GLY A 98 -7.77 -35.15 37.29
N THR A 99 -8.70 -35.69 36.49
CA THR A 99 -9.03 -35.18 35.14
C THR A 99 -10.26 -34.28 35.10
N GLN A 100 -10.98 -34.14 36.21
CA GLN A 100 -12.24 -33.37 36.25
C GLN A 100 -11.98 -31.93 36.67
N LEU A 101 -12.38 -31.01 35.78
CA LEU A 101 -12.51 -29.60 36.11
C LEU A 101 -13.68 -29.43 37.11
N GLN A 102 -13.37 -28.90 38.28
CA GLN A 102 -14.32 -28.78 39.40
C GLN A 102 -15.18 -27.51 39.33
N SER A 103 -14.84 -26.57 38.46
CA SER A 103 -15.55 -25.29 38.30
C SER A 103 -15.93 -25.03 36.84
N VAL A 104 -17.15 -24.55 36.62
CA VAL A 104 -17.55 -24.04 35.31
C VAL A 104 -17.01 -22.61 35.18
N PRO A 105 -16.21 -22.27 34.15
CA PRO A 105 -15.71 -20.92 33.96
C PRO A 105 -16.84 -19.90 33.83
N ARG A 106 -16.86 -18.89 34.70
CA ARG A 106 -17.86 -17.81 34.73
C ARG A 106 -17.27 -16.49 34.23
N THR A 107 -16.00 -16.21 34.50
CA THR A 107 -15.35 -14.95 34.10
C THR A 107 -14.68 -15.06 32.74
N ALA A 108 -14.39 -13.90 32.11
CA ALA A 108 -13.61 -13.85 30.88
C ALA A 108 -12.20 -14.43 31.10
N LYS A 109 -11.60 -14.18 32.27
CA LYS A 109 -10.28 -14.68 32.63
C LYS A 109 -10.27 -16.20 32.85
N GLU A 110 -11.26 -16.77 33.53
CA GLU A 110 -11.38 -18.24 33.67
C GLU A 110 -11.63 -18.93 32.33
N ARG A 111 -12.39 -18.30 31.43
CA ARG A 111 -12.61 -18.82 30.07
C ARG A 111 -11.33 -18.77 29.24
N ALA A 112 -10.55 -17.69 29.35
CA ALA A 112 -9.25 -17.57 28.70
C ALA A 112 -8.25 -18.59 29.27
N ALA A 113 -8.20 -18.77 30.59
CA ALA A 113 -7.37 -19.78 31.24
C ALA A 113 -7.69 -21.20 30.76
N LEU A 114 -8.98 -21.54 30.62
CA LEU A 114 -9.37 -22.87 30.12
C LEU A 114 -9.03 -23.05 28.63
N ALA A 115 -9.13 -21.98 27.83
CA ALA A 115 -8.72 -22.02 26.43
C ALA A 115 -7.21 -22.24 26.33
N GLU A 116 -6.42 -21.45 27.07
CA GLU A 116 -4.97 -21.59 27.16
C GLU A 116 -4.59 -23.01 27.57
N LEU A 117 -5.18 -23.56 28.63
CA LEU A 117 -4.83 -24.90 29.12
C LEU A 117 -5.10 -25.98 28.07
N ARG A 118 -6.13 -25.80 27.22
CA ARG A 118 -6.39 -26.73 26.11
C ARG A 118 -5.31 -26.64 25.03
N ASP A 119 -4.89 -25.43 24.68
CA ASP A 119 -3.84 -25.20 23.69
C ASP A 119 -2.50 -25.73 24.21
N SER A 120 -2.15 -25.45 25.47
CA SER A 120 -0.95 -26.00 26.14
C SER A 120 -1.01 -27.53 26.24
N THR A 121 -2.19 -28.10 26.49
CA THR A 121 -2.37 -29.57 26.50
C THR A 121 -2.11 -30.16 25.12
N ALA A 122 -2.61 -29.52 24.06
CA ALA A 122 -2.36 -29.96 22.69
C ALA A 122 -0.86 -29.90 22.37
N GLN A 123 -0.19 -28.77 22.64
CA GLN A 123 1.25 -28.62 22.42
C GLN A 123 2.10 -29.58 23.25
N TYR A 124 1.72 -29.82 24.51
CA TYR A 124 2.40 -30.78 25.39
C TYR A 124 2.27 -32.20 24.85
N ASN A 125 1.08 -32.58 24.38
CA ASN A 125 0.85 -33.88 23.75
C ASN A 125 1.63 -33.99 22.43
N ASP A 126 1.62 -32.98 21.57
CA ASP A 126 2.38 -32.96 20.32
C ASP A 126 3.88 -33.12 20.59
N ARG A 127 4.45 -32.38 21.57
CA ARG A 127 5.85 -32.55 21.98
C ARG A 127 6.14 -33.94 22.54
N THR A 128 5.19 -34.53 23.25
CA THR A 128 5.34 -35.89 23.80
C THR A 128 5.30 -36.93 22.69
N LEU A 129 4.36 -36.81 21.74
CA LEU A 129 4.21 -37.67 20.57
C LEU A 129 5.39 -37.54 19.60
N ALA A 130 5.96 -36.34 19.46
CA ALA A 130 7.15 -36.10 18.63
C ALA A 130 8.40 -36.85 19.12
N ARG A 131 8.41 -37.31 20.38
CA ARG A 131 9.49 -38.12 20.94
C ARG A 131 9.29 -39.63 20.73
N ASP A 132 8.15 -40.06 20.19
CA ASP A 132 7.89 -41.47 19.90
C ASP A 132 8.73 -41.95 18.70
N ASP A 133 9.27 -43.17 18.76
CA ASP A 133 10.06 -43.73 17.67
C ASP A 133 9.20 -43.96 16.40
N ASN A 134 7.90 -44.23 16.58
CA ASN A 134 6.97 -44.47 15.48
C ASN A 134 6.19 -43.21 15.10
N GLN A 135 6.87 -42.32 14.37
CA GLN A 135 6.33 -41.04 13.91
C GLN A 135 5.03 -41.17 13.10
N THR A 136 4.86 -42.25 12.34
CA THR A 136 3.63 -42.50 11.55
C THR A 136 2.44 -42.92 12.42
N ALA A 137 2.69 -43.51 13.59
CA ALA A 137 1.63 -43.78 14.57
C ALA A 137 1.32 -42.55 15.44
N ALA A 138 2.35 -41.78 15.79
CA ALA A 138 2.22 -40.55 16.57
C ALA A 138 1.48 -39.45 15.79
N PHE A 139 1.82 -39.27 14.52
CA PHE A 139 1.20 -38.31 13.60
C PHE A 139 0.75 -39.01 12.31
N PRO A 140 -0.43 -39.66 12.33
CA PRO A 140 -0.91 -40.46 11.20
C PRO A 140 -1.34 -39.61 9.99
N VAL A 141 -1.52 -38.31 10.19
CA VAL A 141 -1.88 -37.35 9.15
C VAL A 141 -0.76 -36.35 8.99
N SER A 142 -0.05 -36.41 7.87
CA SER A 142 0.86 -35.37 7.43
C SER A 142 0.16 -34.50 6.39
N VAL A 143 0.17 -33.18 6.61
CA VAL A 143 -0.34 -32.24 5.61
C VAL A 143 0.86 -31.60 4.94
N THR A 144 0.79 -31.49 3.62
CA THR A 144 1.74 -30.73 2.82
C THR A 144 0.97 -29.55 2.27
N LEU A 145 1.30 -28.34 2.74
CA LEU A 145 0.80 -27.14 2.12
C LEU A 145 1.58 -26.90 0.85
N VAL A 146 0.86 -26.90 -0.26
CA VAL A 146 1.37 -26.45 -1.55
C VAL A 146 0.64 -25.17 -1.87
N TYR A 147 1.38 -24.06 -1.88
CA TYR A 147 0.86 -22.80 -2.38
C TYR A 147 0.83 -22.89 -3.90
N GLU A 148 -0.32 -23.27 -4.44
CA GLU A 148 -0.56 -23.27 -5.88
C GLU A 148 -0.70 -21.84 -6.37
N GLN A 149 -0.01 -21.55 -7.47
CA GLN A 149 -0.15 -20.28 -8.16
C GLN A 149 -1.53 -20.26 -8.83
N GLN A 150 -2.48 -19.51 -8.26
CA GLN A 150 -3.74 -19.25 -8.94
C GLN A 150 -3.48 -18.39 -10.17
N SER A 151 -4.17 -18.70 -11.29
CA SER A 151 -4.01 -18.03 -12.58
C SER A 151 -4.06 -16.51 -12.46
N GLY A 152 -2.87 -15.91 -12.44
CA GLY A 152 -2.56 -14.50 -12.19
C GLY A 152 -1.04 -14.34 -12.01
N SER A 153 -0.26 -15.18 -12.72
CA SER A 153 1.06 -15.65 -12.33
C SER A 153 2.14 -14.57 -12.29
N SER A 154 2.72 -14.41 -11.09
CA SER A 154 4.00 -13.76 -10.81
C SER A 154 5.12 -14.39 -11.65
N GLN A 155 5.67 -13.62 -12.59
CA GLN A 155 6.86 -13.97 -13.38
C GLN A 155 8.12 -13.32 -12.77
N LEU A 156 8.38 -13.56 -11.48
CA LEU A 156 9.61 -13.12 -10.81
C LEU A 156 10.18 -14.25 -9.93
N ASP A 157 10.53 -15.38 -10.56
CA ASP A 157 11.57 -16.29 -10.05
C ASP A 157 12.88 -15.98 -10.81
N PRO A 158 13.91 -15.43 -10.15
CA PRO A 158 15.17 -15.04 -10.80
C PRO A 158 16.08 -16.23 -11.17
N ARG A 159 15.61 -17.48 -11.12
CA ARG A 159 16.41 -18.68 -11.48
C ARG A 159 16.20 -19.22 -12.89
N GLY A 160 15.42 -18.55 -13.75
CA GLY A 160 15.14 -19.01 -15.11
C GLY A 160 15.56 -18.06 -16.23
N GLY A 161 16.81 -18.18 -16.71
CA GLY A 161 17.12 -18.01 -18.14
C GLY A 161 17.73 -16.68 -18.60
N ASP A 162 19.03 -16.50 -18.34
CA ASP A 162 19.92 -15.81 -19.27
C ASP A 162 20.44 -16.87 -20.26
N SER A 163 19.87 -16.92 -21.47
CA SER A 163 20.41 -17.58 -22.67
C SER A 163 19.47 -17.42 -23.86
N SER A 164 19.58 -16.31 -24.60
CA SER A 164 19.27 -16.32 -26.02
C SER A 164 20.16 -15.32 -26.75
N ASP A 165 21.41 -15.73 -26.95
CA ASP A 165 22.25 -15.19 -28.01
C ASP A 165 22.09 -16.10 -29.24
N GLY A 166 21.78 -15.51 -30.39
CA GLY A 166 21.41 -16.23 -31.60
C GLY A 166 22.61 -16.78 -32.37
N SER A 167 22.40 -17.84 -33.15
CA SER A 167 22.81 -17.92 -34.56
C SER A 167 22.58 -19.31 -35.17
N GLY A 168 22.25 -19.32 -36.46
CA GLY A 168 23.02 -20.11 -37.43
C GLY A 168 22.67 -21.59 -37.64
N SER A 169 21.96 -21.84 -38.74
CA SER A 169 21.83 -23.11 -39.45
C SER A 169 23.14 -23.90 -39.64
N SER A 170 23.13 -25.23 -39.46
CA SER A 170 23.65 -26.20 -40.44
C SER A 170 23.42 -27.66 -40.03
N ASP A 171 23.12 -28.46 -41.06
CA ASP A 171 22.97 -29.93 -41.13
C ASP A 171 24.14 -30.75 -40.55
N GLY A 172 23.85 -31.98 -40.10
CA GLY A 172 24.88 -32.99 -39.86
C GLY A 172 24.43 -34.23 -39.10
N SER A 173 24.29 -35.34 -39.82
CA SER A 173 23.84 -36.69 -39.45
C SER A 173 24.70 -37.51 -38.46
N GLY A 174 24.05 -38.46 -37.77
CA GLY A 174 24.58 -39.75 -37.29
C GLY A 174 25.31 -39.71 -35.93
N THR A 175 25.38 -40.73 -35.08
CA THR A 175 24.91 -42.12 -35.03
C THR A 175 25.11 -42.57 -33.58
N SER A 176 24.27 -43.49 -33.11
CA SER A 176 24.33 -44.23 -31.84
C SER A 176 25.66 -44.91 -31.51
N THR A 177 26.02 -44.95 -30.21
CA THR A 177 26.63 -46.04 -29.39
C THR A 177 27.14 -45.39 -28.08
N GLY A 178 26.84 -45.83 -26.85
CA GLY A 178 27.10 -47.15 -26.29
C GLY A 178 28.46 -47.13 -25.56
N GLY A 179 28.49 -47.11 -24.22
CA GLY A 179 29.74 -47.16 -23.46
C GLY A 179 29.58 -47.04 -21.94
N SER A 180 29.46 -48.20 -21.27
CA SER A 180 29.67 -48.37 -19.83
C SER A 180 31.16 -48.24 -19.49
N GLY A 181 31.48 -47.73 -18.30
CA GLY A 181 32.86 -47.67 -17.79
C GLY A 181 32.91 -47.31 -16.31
N ASP A 182 33.29 -48.29 -15.53
CA ASP A 182 33.36 -48.39 -14.07
C ASP A 182 34.65 -47.77 -13.48
N GLY A 183 34.61 -47.49 -12.17
CA GLY A 183 35.75 -47.53 -11.25
C GLY A 183 36.81 -46.41 -11.30
N SER A 184 36.97 -45.67 -10.21
CA SER A 184 38.06 -45.92 -9.23
C SER A 184 38.36 -44.71 -8.34
N ASP A 185 38.64 -45.06 -7.09
CA ASP A 185 39.00 -44.24 -5.95
C ASP A 185 40.25 -43.37 -6.16
N THR A 186 40.28 -42.22 -5.49
CA THR A 186 41.53 -41.66 -4.96
C THR A 186 41.29 -40.91 -3.65
N SER A 187 42.01 -41.35 -2.63
CA SER A 187 42.11 -40.82 -1.28
C SER A 187 43.27 -39.81 -1.16
N GLY A 188 43.23 -38.91 -0.17
CA GLY A 188 44.38 -38.07 0.19
C GLY A 188 44.02 -36.67 0.75
N THR A 189 43.48 -36.52 1.96
CA THR A 189 44.21 -36.17 3.23
C THR A 189 44.58 -34.69 3.41
N GLY A 190 44.04 -34.07 4.49
CA GLY A 190 44.81 -33.24 5.43
C GLY A 190 44.61 -31.71 5.42
N GLY A 191 43.94 -31.17 6.44
CA GLY A 191 43.95 -29.73 6.75
C GLY A 191 43.11 -29.38 7.98
N SER A 192 43.79 -29.13 9.10
CA SER A 192 43.28 -29.13 10.48
C SER A 192 42.55 -27.86 10.95
N ALA A 193 41.46 -28.10 11.68
CA ALA A 193 40.88 -27.42 12.85
C ALA A 193 41.19 -25.95 13.18
N THR A 194 40.11 -25.17 13.31
CA THR A 194 39.93 -24.15 14.37
C THR A 194 38.54 -24.30 14.98
N THR A 195 38.51 -24.49 16.30
CA THR A 195 37.37 -24.71 17.19
C THR A 195 36.70 -23.40 17.62
N GLY A 196 35.37 -23.38 17.69
CA GLY A 196 34.55 -22.34 18.32
C GLY A 196 33.09 -22.79 18.40
N GLY A 197 32.59 -23.06 19.61
CA GLY A 197 31.41 -23.87 19.90
C GLY A 197 30.03 -23.27 19.62
N GLY A 198 29.04 -24.17 19.63
CA GLY A 198 27.61 -23.91 19.54
C GLY A 198 26.84 -25.23 19.43
N ASP A 199 26.46 -25.79 20.58
CA ASP A 199 25.74 -27.05 20.75
C ASP A 199 24.31 -27.01 20.18
N GLY A 200 23.84 -28.14 19.64
CA GLY A 200 22.41 -28.38 19.39
C GLY A 200 22.07 -29.10 18.07
N GLY A 201 22.77 -30.18 17.72
CA GLY A 201 22.47 -30.98 16.52
C GLY A 201 21.98 -32.38 16.87
N THR A 202 20.66 -32.56 16.92
CA THR A 202 19.99 -33.86 17.04
C THR A 202 20.22 -34.71 15.79
N ALA A 203 20.75 -35.91 15.95
CA ALA A 203 20.94 -36.87 14.88
C ALA A 203 19.84 -37.95 14.91
N GLY A 204 19.26 -38.25 13.74
CA GLY A 204 18.81 -39.59 13.38
C GLY A 204 17.31 -39.80 13.14
N GLY A 205 16.92 -39.82 11.85
CA GLY A 205 15.61 -40.29 11.42
C GLY A 205 15.45 -40.23 9.90
N SER A 206 15.87 -41.28 9.20
CA SER A 206 15.85 -41.43 7.74
C SER A 206 14.41 -41.54 7.20
N GLY A 207 13.71 -40.41 7.07
CA GLY A 207 12.60 -40.21 6.15
C GLY A 207 13.08 -39.30 5.03
N ALA A 208 12.92 -39.72 3.77
CA ALA A 208 13.40 -38.98 2.60
C ALA A 208 13.02 -37.49 2.72
N ASN A 209 14.03 -36.64 2.58
CA ASN A 209 13.97 -35.18 2.67
C ASN A 209 13.24 -34.60 1.43
N LEU A 210 11.98 -34.99 1.26
CA LEU A 210 11.09 -34.57 0.17
C LEU A 210 10.72 -33.09 0.33
N GLY A 211 10.73 -32.55 1.56
CA GLY A 211 10.54 -31.13 1.83
C GLY A 211 11.66 -30.26 1.25
N ALA A 212 12.93 -30.67 1.38
CA ALA A 212 14.06 -29.93 0.83
C ALA A 212 14.20 -30.02 -0.70
N ILE A 213 13.58 -31.03 -1.33
CA ILE A 213 13.55 -31.21 -2.79
C ILE A 213 12.34 -30.48 -3.39
N GLY A 214 11.18 -30.52 -2.73
CA GLY A 214 9.97 -29.77 -3.10
C GLY A 214 10.13 -28.25 -2.96
N ALA A 215 10.75 -27.78 -1.86
CA ALA A 215 11.04 -26.36 -1.65
C ALA A 215 11.98 -25.76 -2.73
N ARG A 216 12.75 -26.59 -3.45
CA ARG A 216 13.61 -26.16 -4.57
C ARG A 216 12.91 -26.23 -5.94
N LEU A 217 11.73 -26.85 -6.02
CA LEU A 217 11.03 -27.12 -7.27
C LEU A 217 9.65 -26.42 -7.38
N THR A 218 8.99 -26.08 -6.26
CA THR A 218 7.60 -25.58 -6.29
C THR A 218 7.27 -24.41 -5.34
N GLY A 219 8.26 -23.77 -4.71
CA GLY A 219 8.03 -22.73 -3.69
C GLY A 219 7.85 -23.32 -2.28
N ASP A 220 7.78 -22.46 -1.25
CA ASP A 220 7.80 -22.83 0.17
C ASP A 220 6.78 -23.94 0.50
N VAL A 221 7.28 -25.15 0.70
CA VAL A 221 6.46 -26.30 1.11
C VAL A 221 6.55 -26.40 2.62
N GLN A 222 5.52 -25.92 3.32
CA GLN A 222 5.39 -26.18 4.75
C GLN A 222 4.75 -27.57 4.93
N GLY A 223 5.58 -28.53 5.35
CA GLY A 223 5.16 -29.89 5.69
C GLY A 223 5.14 -30.07 7.20
N GLY A 224 4.08 -30.66 7.73
CA GLY A 224 3.94 -30.87 9.16
C GLY A 224 2.64 -31.55 9.55
N THR A 225 2.34 -31.51 10.84
CA THR A 225 1.04 -31.92 11.36
C THR A 225 -0.01 -30.84 11.05
N PRO A 226 -1.31 -31.15 11.04
CA PRO A 226 -2.35 -30.14 10.88
C PRO A 226 -2.26 -28.99 11.89
N SER A 227 -1.74 -29.21 13.10
CA SER A 227 -1.55 -28.19 14.14
C SER A 227 -0.37 -27.25 13.88
N ASP A 228 0.59 -27.65 13.04
CA ASP A 228 1.76 -26.83 12.67
C ASP A 228 1.45 -25.81 11.55
N ILE A 229 0.24 -25.85 10.99
CA ILE A 229 -0.18 -24.98 9.91
C ILE A 229 -0.69 -23.65 10.48
N SER A 230 0.05 -22.58 10.25
CA SER A 230 -0.39 -21.21 10.47
C SER A 230 -0.51 -20.48 9.13
N PRO A 231 -1.64 -19.83 8.83
CA PRO A 231 -1.72 -19.01 7.63
C PRO A 231 -0.71 -17.85 7.75
N PRO A 232 0.03 -17.51 6.68
CA PRO A 232 0.92 -16.36 6.71
C PRO A 232 0.09 -15.10 6.95
N PHE A 233 0.34 -14.42 8.08
CA PHE A 233 -0.26 -13.13 8.38
C PHE A 233 0.81 -12.05 8.23
N PRO A 234 0.58 -10.99 7.43
CA PRO A 234 1.60 -10.01 7.08
C PRO A 234 1.83 -8.97 8.21
N PHE A 235 1.92 -9.42 9.46
CA PHE A 235 2.10 -8.54 10.62
C PHE A 235 3.40 -7.76 10.56
N GLU A 236 4.48 -8.42 10.15
CA GLU A 236 5.80 -7.79 10.00
C GLU A 236 5.75 -6.66 8.96
N SER A 237 5.27 -6.97 7.74
CA SER A 237 5.08 -6.01 6.65
C SER A 237 4.24 -4.81 7.09
N LEU A 238 3.17 -5.06 7.86
CA LEU A 238 2.28 -4.04 8.40
C LEU A 238 3.01 -3.08 9.35
N VAL A 239 3.78 -3.62 10.30
CA VAL A 239 4.50 -2.82 11.28
C VAL A 239 5.64 -2.02 10.63
N LEU A 240 6.39 -2.64 9.72
CA LEU A 240 7.47 -1.98 8.97
C LEU A 240 6.92 -0.83 8.11
N ALA A 241 5.82 -1.07 7.38
CA ALA A 241 5.12 -0.05 6.61
C ALA A 241 4.66 1.13 7.49
N PHE A 242 4.05 0.83 8.64
CA PHE A 242 3.50 1.85 9.54
C PHE A 242 4.59 2.78 10.10
N LEU A 243 5.78 2.24 10.37
CA LEU A 243 6.91 2.99 10.92
C LEU A 243 7.33 4.18 10.06
N TYR A 244 7.17 4.11 8.72
CA TYR A 244 7.51 5.20 7.81
C TYR A 244 6.41 6.27 7.69
N ILE A 245 5.14 5.91 7.93
CA ILE A 245 4.00 6.83 7.75
C ILE A 245 3.78 7.71 8.99
N VAL A 246 3.87 7.15 10.18
CA VAL A 246 3.56 7.89 11.43
C VAL A 246 4.39 9.17 11.59
N PRO A 247 5.72 9.17 11.40
CA PRO A 247 6.53 10.38 11.55
C PRO A 247 6.17 11.44 10.52
N MET A 248 5.77 11.01 9.32
CA MET A 248 5.35 11.90 8.25
C MET A 248 4.12 12.73 8.66
N ASN A 249 3.16 12.15 9.40
CA ASN A 249 1.98 12.86 9.90
C ASN A 249 2.34 14.06 10.78
N PHE A 250 3.41 13.98 11.58
CA PHE A 250 3.89 15.13 12.36
C PHE A 250 4.48 16.22 11.48
N VAL A 251 5.28 15.84 10.48
CA VAL A 251 5.89 16.78 9.52
C VAL A 251 4.81 17.56 8.76
N ILE A 252 3.79 16.85 8.29
CA ILE A 252 2.62 17.41 7.60
C ILE A 252 1.88 18.44 8.46
N GLN A 253 1.59 18.10 9.72
CA GLN A 253 0.89 19.03 10.63
C GLN A 253 1.70 20.31 10.88
N ALA A 254 3.01 20.17 11.11
CA ALA A 254 3.91 21.31 11.29
C ALA A 254 3.96 22.19 10.04
N TYR A 255 4.03 21.57 8.86
CA TYR A 255 4.08 22.27 7.57
C TYR A 255 2.77 23.01 7.25
N GLY A 256 1.62 22.35 7.40
CA GLY A 256 0.31 22.94 7.17
C GLY A 256 0.06 24.14 8.09
N SER A 257 0.44 24.04 9.36
CA SER A 257 0.36 25.14 10.32
C SER A 257 1.24 26.32 9.92
N SER A 258 2.48 26.08 9.49
CA SER A 258 3.36 27.14 9.00
C SER A 258 2.75 27.89 7.82
N MET A 259 2.22 27.16 6.83
CA MET A 259 1.58 27.74 5.64
C MET A 259 0.36 28.59 5.99
N LEU A 260 -0.50 28.10 6.87
CA LEU A 260 -1.68 28.88 7.29
C LEU A 260 -1.31 30.09 8.14
N SER A 261 -0.28 29.98 9.00
CA SER A 261 0.18 31.08 9.85
C SER A 261 0.61 32.31 9.05
N GLU A 262 1.14 32.10 7.84
CA GLU A 262 1.60 33.16 6.95
C GLU A 262 0.45 33.92 6.31
N ARG A 263 -0.61 33.18 5.99
CA ARG A 263 -1.84 33.70 5.40
C ARG A 263 -2.70 34.44 6.43
N LEU A 264 -2.85 33.91 7.64
CA LEU A 264 -3.69 34.53 8.68
C LEU A 264 -3.03 35.74 9.35
N ASN A 265 -1.70 35.74 9.49
CA ASN A 265 -0.99 36.86 10.13
C ASN A 265 -0.55 37.95 9.15
N ARG A 266 -1.02 37.94 7.88
CA ARG A 266 -0.62 38.85 6.80
C ARG A 266 0.90 38.93 6.54
N ARG A 267 1.68 38.00 7.08
CA ARG A 267 3.14 37.95 6.90
C ARG A 267 3.54 37.55 5.48
N GLY A 268 2.65 36.84 4.77
CA GLY A 268 2.84 36.48 3.37
C GLY A 268 2.84 37.67 2.41
N GLU A 269 2.23 38.82 2.79
CA GLU A 269 2.27 40.05 1.99
C GLU A 269 3.73 40.50 1.78
N LEU A 270 4.55 40.42 2.83
CA LEU A 270 5.97 40.78 2.78
C LEU A 270 6.76 39.86 1.84
N LEU A 271 6.42 38.58 1.74
CA LEU A 271 7.08 37.66 0.81
C LEU A 271 6.65 37.89 -0.64
N LEU A 272 5.40 38.26 -0.89
CA LEU A 272 4.89 38.55 -2.24
C LEU A 272 5.52 39.83 -2.85
N VAL A 273 6.01 40.75 -2.01
CA VAL A 273 6.71 41.98 -2.44
C VAL A 273 8.21 41.75 -2.68
N THR A 274 8.76 40.60 -2.25
CA THR A 274 10.16 40.27 -2.52
C THR A 274 10.39 39.97 -4.00
N PRO A 275 11.61 40.15 -4.53
CA PRO A 275 11.94 39.75 -5.91
C PRO A 275 12.03 38.22 -6.10
N ALA A 276 11.50 37.42 -5.16
CA ALA A 276 11.45 35.97 -5.26
C ALA A 276 10.22 35.54 -6.05
N SER A 277 10.35 34.53 -6.90
CA SER A 277 9.19 33.96 -7.57
C SER A 277 8.36 33.12 -6.58
N ARG A 278 7.08 32.90 -6.91
CA ARG A 278 6.18 32.03 -6.11
C ARG A 278 6.79 30.64 -5.89
N GLY A 279 7.43 30.09 -6.93
CA GLY A 279 8.12 28.81 -6.84
C GLY A 279 9.31 28.83 -5.88
N ASP A 280 10.07 29.93 -5.83
CA ASP A 280 11.21 30.06 -4.89
C ASP A 280 10.72 30.11 -3.43
N ILE A 281 9.58 30.78 -3.20
CA ILE A 281 8.97 30.89 -1.86
C ILE A 281 8.39 29.54 -1.42
N ILE A 282 7.54 28.94 -2.25
CA ILE A 282 6.89 27.66 -1.95
C ILE A 282 7.96 26.59 -1.77
N GLY A 283 8.84 26.41 -2.76
CA GLY A 283 9.92 25.42 -2.70
C GLY A 283 10.85 25.64 -1.51
N GLY A 284 11.20 26.89 -1.21
CA GLY A 284 12.05 27.23 -0.07
C GLY A 284 11.41 26.86 1.26
N LYS A 285 10.10 27.05 1.40
CA LYS A 285 9.37 26.67 2.61
C LYS A 285 9.12 25.18 2.72
N THR A 286 8.88 24.49 1.61
CA THR A 286 8.67 23.03 1.59
C THR A 286 9.98 22.28 1.87
N LEU A 287 11.12 22.80 1.39
CA LEU A 287 12.41 22.09 1.40
C LEU A 287 12.84 21.57 2.79
N PRO A 288 12.78 22.35 3.89
CA PRO A 288 13.14 21.85 5.22
C PRO A 288 12.29 20.66 5.68
N TYR A 289 10.99 20.68 5.39
CA TYR A 289 10.07 19.59 5.77
C TYR A 289 10.27 18.35 4.89
N PHE A 290 10.55 18.55 3.60
CA PHE A 290 10.93 17.48 2.69
C PHE A 290 12.22 16.79 3.15
N VAL A 291 13.28 17.56 3.37
CA VAL A 291 14.58 17.04 3.86
C VAL A 291 14.42 16.39 5.24
N GLY A 292 13.63 16.98 6.13
CA GLY A 292 13.32 16.40 7.43
C GLY A 292 12.62 15.05 7.34
N ALA A 293 11.58 14.94 6.50
CA ALA A 293 10.84 13.68 6.31
C ALA A 293 11.71 12.59 5.67
N VAL A 294 12.47 12.92 4.62
CA VAL A 294 13.41 11.97 3.99
C VAL A 294 14.54 11.58 4.95
N GLY A 295 15.03 12.52 5.74
CA GLY A 295 16.04 12.27 6.77
C GLY A 295 15.53 11.32 7.87
N VAL A 296 14.27 11.48 8.31
CA VAL A 296 13.63 10.55 9.26
C VAL A 296 13.46 9.17 8.63
N ALA A 297 13.02 9.07 7.37
CA ALA A 297 12.93 7.80 6.67
C ALA A 297 14.30 7.11 6.58
N ALA A 298 15.36 7.84 6.21
CA ALA A 298 16.72 7.32 6.16
C ALA A 298 17.23 6.89 7.54
N LEU A 299 16.90 7.64 8.60
CA LEU A 299 17.24 7.28 9.97
C LEU A 299 16.55 5.98 10.40
N ILE A 300 15.26 5.81 10.05
CA ILE A 300 14.52 4.57 10.32
C ILE A 300 15.17 3.41 9.59
N THR A 301 15.45 3.53 8.29
CA THR A 301 16.12 2.48 7.51
C THR A 301 17.48 2.12 8.12
N ALA A 302 18.29 3.12 8.48
CA ALA A 302 19.59 2.91 9.11
C ALA A 302 19.44 2.22 10.48
N ALA A 303 18.50 2.66 11.31
CA ALA A 303 18.26 2.08 12.63
C ALA A 303 17.84 0.60 12.54
N LEU A 304 16.95 0.26 11.60
CA LEU A 304 16.54 -1.13 11.38
C LEU A 304 17.69 -2.00 10.84
N ARG A 305 18.48 -1.46 9.91
CA ARG A 305 19.63 -2.15 9.32
C ARG A 305 20.73 -2.42 10.35
N PHE A 306 21.18 -1.38 11.05
CA PHE A 306 22.26 -1.49 12.03
C PHE A 306 21.80 -2.11 13.37
N GLY A 307 20.50 -2.07 13.65
CA GLY A 307 19.88 -2.78 14.77
C GLY A 307 19.67 -4.28 14.53
N ASN A 308 20.08 -4.81 13.36
CA ASN A 308 19.92 -6.21 12.94
C ASN A 308 18.45 -6.68 12.89
N ILE A 309 17.49 -5.75 12.77
CA ILE A 309 16.06 -6.04 12.60
C ILE A 309 15.74 -6.27 11.12
N ALA A 310 16.28 -5.42 10.23
CA ALA A 310 16.13 -5.55 8.79
C ALA A 310 17.49 -5.34 8.07
N PRO A 311 18.39 -6.34 8.11
CA PRO A 311 19.76 -6.19 7.60
C PRO A 311 19.86 -5.86 6.11
N ALA A 312 18.84 -6.23 5.34
CA ALA A 312 18.78 -5.99 3.91
C ALA A 312 18.42 -4.54 3.54
N GLY A 313 17.87 -3.77 4.49
CA GLY A 313 17.41 -2.41 4.26
C GLY A 313 18.46 -1.52 3.58
N SER A 314 18.05 -0.86 2.51
CA SER A 314 18.94 -0.09 1.63
C SER A 314 18.38 1.31 1.32
N TYR A 315 19.09 2.07 0.51
CA TYR A 315 18.62 3.39 0.06
C TYR A 315 17.37 3.29 -0.83
N VAL A 316 17.04 2.10 -1.35
CA VAL A 316 15.83 1.88 -2.16
C VAL A 316 14.57 2.13 -1.34
N ALA A 317 14.51 1.65 -0.08
CA ALA A 317 13.43 1.99 0.84
C ALA A 317 13.25 3.52 1.00
N VAL A 318 14.35 4.26 1.14
CA VAL A 318 14.30 5.73 1.28
C VAL A 318 13.78 6.39 -0.01
N LEU A 319 14.26 5.94 -1.18
CA LEU A 319 13.83 6.46 -2.47
C LEU A 319 12.35 6.17 -2.75
N ALA A 320 11.85 5.00 -2.35
CA ALA A 320 10.43 4.63 -2.49
C ALA A 320 9.50 5.55 -1.67
N VAL A 321 9.98 6.08 -0.54
CA VAL A 321 9.20 6.98 0.34
C VAL A 321 9.13 8.41 -0.20
N VAL A 322 10.11 8.85 -1.00
CA VAL A 322 10.18 10.23 -1.53
C VAL A 322 8.89 10.70 -2.24
N PRO A 323 8.30 9.94 -3.19
CA PRO A 323 7.02 10.29 -3.80
C PRO A 323 5.87 10.49 -2.81
N LEU A 324 5.81 9.67 -1.75
CA LEU A 324 4.80 9.81 -0.71
C LEU A 324 5.02 11.12 0.07
N VAL A 325 6.28 11.44 0.42
CA VAL A 325 6.60 12.72 1.06
C VAL A 325 6.16 13.90 0.19
N VAL A 326 6.44 13.86 -1.12
CA VAL A 326 6.00 14.90 -2.08
C VAL A 326 4.47 14.98 -2.13
N LEU A 327 3.78 13.85 -2.23
CA LEU A 327 2.32 13.78 -2.29
C LEU A 327 1.67 14.36 -1.03
N PHE A 328 2.13 13.97 0.14
CA PHE A 328 1.57 14.46 1.40
C PHE A 328 1.87 15.94 1.66
N LEU A 329 3.10 16.39 1.38
CA LEU A 329 3.44 17.81 1.52
C LEU A 329 2.65 18.68 0.52
N SER A 330 2.53 18.24 -0.74
CA SER A 330 1.77 18.98 -1.76
C SER A 330 0.27 19.04 -1.46
N ALA A 331 -0.34 17.93 -1.03
CA ALA A 331 -1.73 17.90 -0.61
C ALA A 331 -1.96 18.82 0.59
N THR A 332 -1.07 18.80 1.58
CA THR A 332 -1.13 19.67 2.75
C THR A 332 -0.99 21.15 2.39
N PHE A 333 -0.06 21.47 1.49
CA PHE A 333 0.10 22.83 0.97
C PHE A 333 -1.18 23.30 0.28
N CYS A 334 -1.71 22.49 -0.64
CA CYS A 334 -2.96 22.78 -1.34
C CYS A 334 -4.13 22.96 -0.35
N GLY A 335 -4.24 22.07 0.63
CA GLY A 335 -5.23 22.14 1.70
C GLY A 335 -5.11 23.39 2.58
N ALA A 336 -3.88 23.82 2.89
CA ALA A 336 -3.63 25.05 3.65
C ALA A 336 -4.01 26.32 2.86
N MET A 337 -3.84 26.30 1.54
CA MET A 337 -4.33 27.38 0.67
C MET A 337 -5.87 27.43 0.64
N PHE A 338 -6.54 26.27 0.76
CA PHE A 338 -8.00 26.18 0.82
C PHE A 338 -8.58 26.59 2.19
N ALA A 339 -7.99 26.13 3.29
CA ALA A 339 -8.50 26.38 4.63
C ALA A 339 -8.63 27.89 4.94
N ARG A 340 -9.66 28.32 5.66
CA ARG A 340 -9.82 29.74 6.07
C ARG A 340 -9.37 30.01 7.50
N SER A 341 -9.26 28.97 8.32
CA SER A 341 -8.90 29.07 9.73
C SER A 341 -8.11 27.84 10.17
N PHE A 342 -7.49 27.89 11.36
CA PHE A 342 -6.79 26.73 11.93
C PHE A 342 -7.72 25.54 12.13
N LYS A 343 -8.98 25.78 12.51
CA LYS A 343 -9.99 24.70 12.63
C LYS A 343 -10.27 24.03 11.30
N GLU A 344 -10.49 24.81 10.25
CA GLU A 344 -10.70 24.26 8.89
C GLU A 344 -9.46 23.54 8.37
N LEU A 345 -8.26 24.04 8.67
CA LEU A 345 -7.02 23.36 8.33
C LEU A 345 -6.91 22.01 9.03
N THR A 346 -7.27 21.91 10.31
CA THR A 346 -7.27 20.62 11.02
C THR A 346 -8.21 19.64 10.33
N PHE A 347 -9.44 20.05 9.97
CA PHE A 347 -10.37 19.18 9.24
C PHE A 347 -9.78 18.73 7.89
N VAL A 348 -9.28 19.67 7.08
CA VAL A 348 -8.70 19.37 5.77
C VAL A 348 -7.47 18.48 5.89
N THR A 349 -6.60 18.74 6.85
CA THR A 349 -5.38 17.95 7.09
C THR A 349 -5.74 16.55 7.53
N VAL A 350 -6.71 16.38 8.44
CA VAL A 350 -7.18 15.05 8.86
C VAL A 350 -7.74 14.28 7.66
N THR A 351 -8.57 14.90 6.82
CA THR A 351 -9.07 14.26 5.60
C THR A 351 -7.91 13.84 4.69
N ILE A 352 -6.96 14.74 4.41
CA ILE A 352 -5.78 14.43 3.60
C ILE A 352 -4.98 13.27 4.21
N THR A 353 -4.68 13.31 5.50
CA THR A 353 -3.85 12.29 6.15
C THR A 353 -4.55 10.95 6.19
N VAL A 354 -5.86 10.89 6.47
CA VAL A 354 -6.61 9.63 6.48
C VAL A 354 -6.66 9.04 5.07
N THR A 355 -7.02 9.82 4.06
CA THR A 355 -7.12 9.34 2.68
C THR A 355 -5.76 8.89 2.14
N LEU A 356 -4.72 9.71 2.28
CA LEU A 356 -3.39 9.39 1.75
C LEU A 356 -2.68 8.29 2.54
N THR A 357 -2.90 8.20 3.86
CA THR A 357 -2.40 7.06 4.66
C THR A 357 -3.09 5.78 4.20
N SER A 358 -4.39 5.82 3.95
CA SER A 358 -5.12 4.64 3.46
C SER A 358 -4.60 4.21 2.08
N TYR A 359 -4.36 5.15 1.15
CA TYR A 359 -3.71 4.86 -0.14
C TYR A 359 -2.31 4.28 0.00
N ALA A 360 -1.48 4.84 0.89
CA ALA A 360 -0.11 4.36 1.09
C ALA A 360 -0.05 3.01 1.82
N PHE A 361 -1.03 2.70 2.66
CA PHE A 361 -0.96 1.57 3.57
C PHE A 361 -1.73 0.35 3.09
N VAL A 362 -2.98 0.52 2.65
CA VAL A 362 -3.87 -0.61 2.35
C VAL A 362 -3.32 -1.53 1.27
N PRO A 363 -2.79 -1.04 0.13
CA PRO A 363 -2.16 -1.93 -0.83
C PRO A 363 -0.97 -2.70 -0.23
N ALA A 364 -0.16 -2.05 0.61
CA ALA A 364 1.04 -2.64 1.19
C ALA A 364 0.77 -3.77 2.22
N ILE A 365 -0.43 -3.81 2.81
CA ILE A 365 -0.84 -4.96 3.65
C ILE A 365 -0.82 -6.26 2.85
N PHE A 366 -1.15 -6.18 1.56
CA PHE A 366 -1.23 -7.33 0.66
C PHE A 366 0.08 -7.56 -0.10
N THR A 367 1.24 -7.41 0.55
CA THR A 367 2.57 -7.58 -0.10
C THR A 367 2.69 -8.93 -0.82
N ASP A 368 2.00 -9.96 -0.33
CA ASP A 368 1.96 -11.30 -0.93
C ASP A 368 1.07 -11.39 -2.19
N VAL A 369 0.25 -10.37 -2.47
CA VAL A 369 -0.58 -10.22 -3.68
C VAL A 369 0.05 -9.15 -4.57
N THR A 370 1.15 -9.53 -5.21
CA THR A 370 2.16 -8.61 -5.76
C THR A 370 1.62 -7.51 -6.71
N PRO A 371 0.65 -7.74 -7.62
CA PRO A 371 0.19 -6.65 -8.49
C PRO A 371 -0.52 -5.53 -7.71
N ILE A 372 -1.38 -5.88 -6.75
CA ILE A 372 -2.12 -4.91 -5.94
C ILE A 372 -1.17 -4.19 -4.99
N ALA A 373 -0.23 -4.91 -4.40
CA ALA A 373 0.71 -4.33 -3.46
C ALA A 373 1.51 -3.18 -4.09
N LEU A 374 1.95 -3.34 -5.34
CA LEU A 374 2.77 -2.35 -6.04
C LEU A 374 2.06 -1.01 -6.32
N ILE A 375 0.74 -0.91 -6.09
CA ILE A 375 0.01 0.36 -6.11
C ILE A 375 0.57 1.36 -5.10
N SER A 376 1.10 0.87 -3.97
CA SER A 376 1.74 1.70 -2.95
C SER A 376 3.27 1.59 -2.97
N PRO A 377 3.99 2.73 -2.97
CA PRO A 377 5.45 2.73 -2.79
C PRO A 377 5.92 2.10 -1.48
N LEU A 378 5.05 2.02 -0.46
CA LEU A 378 5.37 1.42 0.82
C LEU A 378 5.61 -0.08 0.72
N THR A 379 5.04 -0.73 -0.29
CA THR A 379 5.36 -2.12 -0.62
C THR A 379 6.83 -2.27 -0.98
N LEU A 380 7.40 -1.36 -1.77
CA LEU A 380 8.83 -1.39 -2.12
C LEU A 380 9.72 -1.25 -0.89
N VAL A 381 9.26 -0.51 0.12
CA VAL A 381 9.95 -0.38 1.42
C VAL A 381 9.97 -1.72 2.14
N VAL A 382 8.82 -2.41 2.20
CA VAL A 382 8.72 -3.74 2.82
C VAL A 382 9.62 -4.73 2.08
N LEU A 383 9.54 -4.80 0.75
CA LEU A 383 10.36 -5.70 -0.08
C LEU A 383 11.87 -5.50 0.18
N ASP A 384 12.34 -4.25 0.20
CA ASP A 384 13.75 -3.93 0.45
C ASP A 384 14.19 -4.29 1.88
N LEU A 385 13.34 -4.06 2.88
CA LEU A 385 13.65 -4.38 4.28
C LEU A 385 13.68 -5.89 4.55
N THR A 386 12.82 -6.68 3.88
CA THR A 386 12.78 -8.14 4.01
C THR A 386 13.80 -8.86 3.12
N GLY A 387 14.57 -8.11 2.31
CA GLY A 387 15.62 -8.66 1.45
C GLY A 387 15.15 -9.20 0.11
N GLN A 388 13.92 -8.86 -0.31
CA GLN A 388 13.41 -9.14 -1.63
C GLN A 388 13.89 -8.11 -2.66
N SER A 389 14.19 -8.55 -3.88
CA SER A 389 14.69 -7.67 -4.93
C SER A 389 13.59 -6.78 -5.49
N VAL A 390 13.85 -5.48 -5.58
CA VAL A 390 12.95 -4.51 -6.21
C VAL A 390 13.34 -4.31 -7.68
N GLY A 391 12.48 -4.76 -8.60
CA GLY A 391 12.64 -4.52 -10.03
C GLY A 391 12.45 -3.04 -10.41
N LEU A 392 13.13 -2.58 -11.46
CA LEU A 392 13.04 -1.19 -11.93
C LEU A 392 11.63 -0.82 -12.43
N SER A 393 10.96 -1.73 -13.13
CA SER A 393 9.58 -1.54 -13.62
C SER A 393 8.61 -1.37 -12.44
N SER A 394 8.68 -2.27 -11.46
CA SER A 394 7.89 -2.21 -10.23
C SER A 394 8.16 -0.93 -9.44
N PHE A 395 9.42 -0.51 -9.37
CA PHE A 395 9.81 0.76 -8.74
C PHE A 395 9.14 1.94 -9.44
N VAL A 396 9.35 2.08 -10.75
CA VAL A 396 8.80 3.19 -11.56
C VAL A 396 7.27 3.21 -11.50
N PHE A 397 6.63 2.05 -11.62
CA PHE A 397 5.17 1.91 -11.56
C PHE A 397 4.62 2.44 -10.24
N SER A 398 5.23 2.06 -9.12
CA SER A 398 4.75 2.42 -7.79
C SER A 398 4.97 3.91 -7.47
N VAL A 399 6.13 4.45 -7.83
CA VAL A 399 6.54 5.82 -7.45
C VAL A 399 5.96 6.91 -8.36
N THR A 400 5.64 6.59 -9.61
CA THR A 400 5.26 7.61 -10.61
C THR A 400 3.90 8.25 -10.32
N PRO A 401 2.79 7.50 -10.07
CA PRO A 401 1.49 8.10 -9.78
C PRO A 401 1.49 9.08 -8.59
N PRO A 402 2.03 8.74 -7.40
CA PRO A 402 2.05 9.67 -6.27
C PRO A 402 2.96 10.87 -6.53
N LEU A 403 4.10 10.68 -7.21
CA LEU A 403 5.00 11.78 -7.56
C LEU A 403 4.33 12.79 -8.50
N LEU A 404 3.76 12.32 -9.61
CA LEU A 404 3.08 13.18 -10.58
C LEU A 404 1.87 13.88 -9.95
N THR A 405 1.09 13.16 -9.14
CA THR A 405 -0.03 13.76 -8.39
C THR A 405 0.45 14.86 -7.45
N GLY A 406 1.56 14.64 -6.75
CA GLY A 406 2.12 15.66 -5.88
C GLY A 406 2.59 16.90 -6.63
N LEU A 407 3.18 16.74 -7.81
CA LEU A 407 3.55 17.86 -8.68
C LEU A 407 2.32 18.66 -9.15
N VAL A 408 1.23 17.98 -9.51
CA VAL A 408 -0.04 18.62 -9.89
C VAL A 408 -0.64 19.39 -8.72
N LEU A 409 -0.67 18.81 -7.52
CA LEU A 409 -1.18 19.47 -6.31
C LEU A 409 -0.35 20.70 -5.93
N PHE A 410 0.99 20.63 -6.05
CA PHE A 410 1.83 21.82 -5.89
C PHE A 410 1.52 22.88 -6.95
N GLY A 411 1.33 22.49 -8.21
CA GLY A 411 0.95 23.40 -9.28
C GLY A 411 -0.37 24.12 -9.01
N LEU A 412 -1.40 23.39 -8.58
CA LEU A 412 -2.71 23.94 -8.21
C LEU A 412 -2.61 24.90 -7.01
N GLY A 413 -1.90 24.49 -5.95
CA GLY A 413 -1.68 25.33 -4.78
C GLY A 413 -0.86 26.60 -5.10
N ALA A 414 0.15 26.48 -5.97
CA ALA A 414 0.96 27.61 -6.42
C ALA A 414 0.16 28.60 -7.28
N GLY A 415 -0.83 28.10 -8.01
CA GLY A 415 -1.80 28.91 -8.76
C GLY A 415 -2.56 29.90 -7.87
N LEU A 416 -2.90 29.48 -6.65
CA LEU A 416 -3.58 30.26 -5.60
C LEU A 416 -2.65 31.14 -4.76
N TYR A 417 -1.33 31.04 -4.93
CA TYR A 417 -0.35 31.84 -4.19
C TYR A 417 -0.21 33.24 -4.81
N ARG A 418 -1.33 33.96 -4.86
CA ARG A 418 -1.47 35.33 -5.37
C ARG A 418 -2.12 36.21 -4.30
N GLU A 419 -1.85 37.51 -4.30
CA GLU A 419 -2.40 38.43 -3.31
C GLU A 419 -3.94 38.39 -3.33
N GLU A 420 -4.52 38.34 -4.54
CA GLU A 420 -5.95 38.33 -4.77
C GLU A 420 -6.67 37.09 -4.22
N ASP A 421 -6.00 35.93 -4.17
CA ASP A 421 -6.61 34.64 -3.81
C ASP A 421 -6.21 34.20 -2.40
N MET A 422 -4.97 34.46 -2.02
CA MET A 422 -4.38 34.02 -0.76
C MET A 422 -5.14 34.59 0.43
N PHE A 423 -5.66 35.83 0.39
CA PHE A 423 -6.35 36.42 1.53
C PHE A 423 -7.88 36.32 1.47
N THR A 424 -8.43 35.64 0.47
CA THR A 424 -9.88 35.47 0.35
C THR A 424 -10.45 34.55 1.42
N GLN A 425 -11.69 34.83 1.84
CA GLN A 425 -12.46 34.03 2.81
C GLN A 425 -13.53 33.15 2.15
N ARG A 426 -13.33 32.82 0.86
CA ARG A 426 -14.22 31.92 0.14
C ARG A 426 -14.17 30.51 0.72
N PRO A 427 -15.32 29.80 0.83
CA PRO A 427 -15.35 28.41 1.29
C PRO A 427 -14.54 27.49 0.37
N ILE A 428 -14.07 26.37 0.91
CA ILE A 428 -13.18 25.41 0.24
C ILE A 428 -13.64 25.05 -1.18
N PRO A 429 -14.92 24.69 -1.44
CA PRO A 429 -15.33 24.30 -2.79
C PRO A 429 -15.15 25.42 -3.84
N LEU A 430 -15.32 26.68 -3.45
CA LEU A 430 -15.09 27.80 -4.37
C LEU A 430 -13.60 28.00 -4.63
N LYS A 431 -12.74 27.83 -3.63
CA LYS A 431 -11.29 27.89 -3.83
C LYS A 431 -10.74 26.77 -4.71
N VAL A 432 -11.38 25.60 -4.70
CA VAL A 432 -11.07 24.53 -5.66
C VAL A 432 -11.37 25.00 -7.08
N LEU A 433 -12.51 25.66 -7.31
CA LEU A 433 -12.82 26.25 -8.62
C LEU A 433 -11.84 27.38 -8.99
N ASP A 434 -11.46 28.23 -8.03
CA ASP A 434 -10.49 29.31 -8.23
C ASP A 434 -9.12 28.73 -8.67
N ALA A 435 -8.65 27.65 -8.01
CA ALA A 435 -7.40 26.97 -8.35
C ALA A 435 -7.42 26.39 -9.77
N LEU A 436 -8.52 25.76 -10.16
CA LEU A 436 -8.71 25.21 -11.50
C LEU A 436 -8.84 26.29 -12.57
N ALA A 437 -9.53 27.40 -12.25
CA ALA A 437 -9.73 28.51 -13.17
C ALA A 437 -8.47 29.35 -13.39
N GLY A 438 -7.56 29.39 -12.42
CA GLY A 438 -6.33 30.19 -12.48
C GLY A 438 -5.41 29.86 -13.66
N GLY A 439 -5.50 28.64 -14.22
CA GLY A 439 -4.75 28.20 -15.41
C GLY A 439 -5.47 28.38 -16.74
N ILE A 440 -6.73 28.83 -16.74
CA ILE A 440 -7.58 28.87 -17.94
C ILE A 440 -7.42 30.22 -18.66
N ASN A 441 -6.70 30.21 -19.78
CA ASN A 441 -6.44 31.40 -20.60
C ASN A 441 -7.06 31.32 -22.00
N SER A 442 -7.47 30.13 -22.44
CA SER A 442 -8.00 29.89 -23.79
C SER A 442 -8.87 28.63 -23.83
N ARG A 443 -9.57 28.41 -24.95
CA ARG A 443 -10.35 27.17 -25.19
C ARG A 443 -9.49 25.91 -25.10
N ARG A 444 -8.22 25.97 -25.53
CA ARG A 444 -7.26 24.85 -25.43
C ARG A 444 -6.89 24.48 -24.00
N SER A 445 -7.19 25.33 -23.02
CA SER A 445 -6.92 25.03 -21.61
C SER A 445 -7.80 23.86 -21.13
N ALA A 446 -8.99 23.66 -21.71
CA ALA A 446 -9.82 22.50 -21.39
C ALA A 446 -9.09 21.17 -21.68
N LEU A 447 -8.42 21.08 -22.83
CA LEU A 447 -7.59 19.93 -23.21
C LEU A 447 -6.40 19.78 -22.25
N LYS A 448 -5.65 20.86 -22.00
CA LYS A 448 -4.44 20.82 -21.15
C LYS A 448 -4.77 20.44 -19.71
N MET A 449 -5.84 20.99 -19.14
CA MET A 449 -6.22 20.73 -17.76
C MET A 449 -6.66 19.27 -17.56
N SER A 450 -7.35 18.66 -18.52
CA SER A 450 -7.68 17.22 -18.45
C SER A 450 -6.43 16.35 -18.41
N ILE A 451 -5.40 16.68 -19.21
CA ILE A 451 -4.11 15.97 -19.18
C ILE A 451 -3.40 16.20 -17.83
N VAL A 452 -3.36 17.45 -17.35
CA VAL A 452 -2.67 17.82 -16.10
C VAL A 452 -3.33 17.19 -14.87
N LEU A 453 -4.65 17.04 -14.84
CA LEU A 453 -5.36 16.44 -13.71
C LEU A 453 -5.33 14.90 -13.71
N LEU A 454 -4.90 14.29 -14.81
CA LEU A 454 -4.92 12.83 -14.97
C LEU A 454 -4.14 12.08 -13.88
N PRO A 455 -2.96 12.49 -13.40
CA PRO A 455 -2.28 11.78 -12.32
C PRO A 455 -3.14 11.60 -11.05
N LEU A 456 -3.96 12.60 -10.71
CA LEU A 456 -4.88 12.54 -9.57
C LEU A 456 -5.98 11.48 -9.79
N VAL A 457 -6.48 11.38 -11.01
CA VAL A 457 -7.45 10.35 -11.43
C VAL A 457 -6.85 8.97 -11.23
N ILE A 458 -5.63 8.76 -11.71
CA ILE A 458 -4.95 7.47 -11.62
C ILE A 458 -4.72 7.05 -10.17
N VAL A 459 -4.26 7.95 -9.30
CA VAL A 459 -4.10 7.60 -7.87
C VAL A 459 -5.44 7.23 -7.24
N ALA A 460 -6.53 7.92 -7.60
CA ALA A 460 -7.86 7.59 -7.11
C ALA A 460 -8.40 6.25 -7.65
N GLU A 461 -8.14 5.93 -8.93
CA GLU A 461 -8.49 4.65 -9.55
C GLU A 461 -7.71 3.49 -8.93
N LEU A 462 -6.38 3.63 -8.81
CA LEU A 462 -5.54 2.62 -8.19
C LEU A 462 -5.92 2.40 -6.72
N ALA A 463 -6.24 3.48 -5.99
CA ALA A 463 -6.81 3.36 -4.65
C ALA A 463 -8.12 2.55 -4.68
N ALA A 464 -9.06 2.88 -5.58
CA ALA A 464 -10.33 2.18 -5.70
C ALA A 464 -10.14 0.68 -5.96
N ILE A 465 -9.25 0.30 -6.87
CA ILE A 465 -8.88 -1.10 -7.13
C ILE A 465 -8.36 -1.76 -5.84
N ALA A 466 -7.40 -1.12 -5.14
CA ALA A 466 -6.82 -1.66 -3.92
C ALA A 466 -7.80 -1.79 -2.75
N PHE A 467 -8.83 -0.94 -2.66
CA PHE A 467 -9.86 -1.06 -1.62
C PHE A 467 -10.95 -2.08 -1.96
N LEU A 468 -11.27 -2.24 -3.24
CA LEU A 468 -12.45 -2.98 -3.67
C LEU A 468 -12.13 -4.40 -4.15
N PHE A 469 -10.86 -4.75 -4.39
CA PHE A 469 -10.50 -6.11 -4.85
C PHE A 469 -10.94 -7.21 -3.88
N VAL A 470 -10.98 -6.93 -2.56
CA VAL A 470 -11.42 -7.90 -1.55
C VAL A 470 -12.88 -8.35 -1.80
N LEU A 471 -13.68 -7.50 -2.46
CA LEU A 471 -15.08 -7.75 -2.79
C LEU A 471 -15.28 -8.52 -4.11
N ASP A 472 -14.20 -8.86 -4.81
CA ASP A 472 -14.27 -9.62 -6.08
C ASP A 472 -14.81 -11.05 -5.88
N SER A 473 -14.64 -11.60 -4.68
CA SER A 473 -15.20 -12.91 -4.29
C SER A 473 -16.73 -12.95 -4.20
N VAL A 474 -17.41 -11.80 -4.18
CA VAL A 474 -18.86 -11.71 -4.04
C VAL A 474 -19.51 -11.60 -5.41
N SER A 475 -20.10 -12.70 -5.89
CA SER A 475 -20.86 -12.69 -7.15
C SER A 475 -22.20 -11.96 -7.01
N LEU A 476 -22.55 -11.17 -8.01
CA LEU A 476 -23.79 -10.41 -8.11
C LEU A 476 -24.44 -10.64 -9.47
N ASN A 477 -25.75 -10.88 -9.47
CA ASN A 477 -26.51 -10.91 -10.72
C ASN A 477 -27.04 -9.50 -11.00
N VAL A 478 -26.36 -8.80 -11.90
CA VAL A 478 -26.71 -7.43 -12.31
C VAL A 478 -27.09 -7.46 -13.78
N PHE A 479 -28.31 -7.02 -14.09
CA PHE A 479 -28.87 -7.00 -15.45
C PHE A 479 -28.82 -8.35 -16.19
N GLY A 480 -28.89 -9.48 -15.48
CA GLY A 480 -28.83 -10.82 -16.07
C GLY A 480 -27.41 -11.30 -16.38
N THR A 481 -26.39 -10.56 -15.94
CA THR A 481 -24.97 -10.94 -16.04
C THR A 481 -24.45 -11.32 -14.65
N ASN A 482 -23.63 -12.38 -14.57
CA ASN A 482 -22.96 -12.77 -13.33
C ASN A 482 -21.63 -12.01 -13.26
N GLN A 483 -21.60 -10.91 -12.51
CA GLN A 483 -20.43 -10.05 -12.36
C GLN A 483 -20.07 -9.95 -10.88
N SER A 484 -18.80 -9.75 -10.54
CA SER A 484 -18.43 -9.55 -9.13
C SER A 484 -18.87 -8.17 -8.61
N LEU A 485 -19.18 -8.09 -7.32
CA LEU A 485 -19.45 -6.82 -6.64
C LEU A 485 -18.26 -5.88 -6.76
N GLY A 486 -17.03 -6.42 -6.64
CA GLY A 486 -15.79 -5.68 -6.82
C GLY A 486 -15.73 -4.94 -8.16
N ILE A 487 -15.94 -5.65 -9.27
CA ILE A 487 -15.92 -5.07 -10.63
C ILE A 487 -16.97 -3.97 -10.77
N VAL A 488 -18.23 -4.21 -10.38
CA VAL A 488 -19.31 -3.22 -10.51
C VAL A 488 -19.00 -1.94 -9.73
N LEU A 489 -18.49 -2.07 -8.51
CA LEU A 489 -18.12 -0.92 -7.68
C LEU A 489 -16.91 -0.17 -8.23
N VAL A 490 -15.88 -0.89 -8.70
CA VAL A 490 -14.69 -0.28 -9.31
C VAL A 490 -15.07 0.53 -10.54
N LEU A 491 -15.86 -0.04 -11.47
CA LEU A 491 -16.36 0.69 -12.64
C LEU A 491 -17.16 1.94 -12.24
N GLY A 492 -17.98 1.84 -11.19
CA GLY A 492 -18.73 2.98 -10.66
C GLY A 492 -17.83 4.10 -10.16
N VAL A 493 -16.80 3.76 -9.36
CA VAL A 493 -15.84 4.74 -8.83
C VAL A 493 -15.01 5.36 -9.95
N ILE A 494 -14.46 4.56 -10.87
CA ILE A 494 -13.67 5.01 -12.02
C ILE A 494 -14.46 6.07 -12.79
N VAL A 495 -15.68 5.73 -13.22
CA VAL A 495 -16.51 6.64 -14.01
C VAL A 495 -16.81 7.94 -13.26
N ILE A 496 -17.09 7.89 -11.97
CA ILE A 496 -17.31 9.09 -11.16
C ILE A 496 -16.06 9.98 -11.16
N VAL A 497 -14.88 9.38 -10.90
CA VAL A 497 -13.60 10.10 -10.83
C VAL A 497 -13.26 10.71 -12.18
N GLU A 498 -13.37 9.94 -13.25
CA GLU A 498 -13.09 10.38 -14.62
C GLU A 498 -14.00 11.51 -15.08
N GLU A 499 -15.32 11.38 -14.88
CA GLU A 499 -16.27 12.40 -15.29
C GLU A 499 -16.10 13.69 -14.49
N LEU A 500 -15.76 13.59 -13.19
CA LEU A 500 -15.38 14.76 -12.39
C LEU A 500 -14.11 15.42 -12.94
N ALA A 501 -13.07 14.66 -13.25
CA ALA A 501 -11.82 15.20 -13.78
C ALA A 501 -11.98 15.83 -15.17
N LYS A 502 -12.85 15.28 -16.02
CA LYS A 502 -13.17 15.85 -17.35
C LYS A 502 -14.00 17.13 -17.28
N SER A 503 -14.78 17.33 -16.23
CA SER A 503 -15.82 18.37 -16.21
C SER A 503 -15.64 19.47 -15.17
N LEU A 504 -14.92 19.22 -14.06
CA LEU A 504 -14.82 20.19 -12.97
C LEU A 504 -14.04 21.45 -13.37
N HIS A 505 -12.94 21.32 -14.11
CA HIS A 505 -12.20 22.49 -14.64
C HIS A 505 -12.99 23.22 -15.73
N VAL A 506 -13.82 22.52 -16.49
CA VAL A 506 -14.72 23.12 -17.47
C VAL A 506 -15.78 23.97 -16.76
N TYR A 507 -16.38 23.42 -15.71
CA TYR A 507 -17.33 24.14 -14.86
C TYR A 507 -16.67 25.36 -14.19
N ALA A 508 -15.47 25.21 -13.64
CA ALA A 508 -14.68 26.31 -13.09
C ALA A 508 -14.46 27.44 -14.11
N GLY A 509 -14.17 27.10 -15.38
CA GLY A 509 -14.04 28.07 -16.47
C GLY A 509 -15.32 28.83 -16.79
N TYR A 510 -16.49 28.19 -16.71
CA TYR A 510 -17.79 28.86 -16.92
C TYR A 510 -18.22 29.76 -15.77
N GLU A 511 -17.94 29.36 -14.52
CA GLU A 511 -18.20 30.19 -13.34
C GLU A 511 -17.32 31.46 -13.33
N HIS A 512 -16.08 31.35 -13.84
CA HIS A 512 -15.15 32.48 -13.96
C HIS A 512 -15.24 33.24 -15.29
N ALA A 513 -16.31 33.03 -16.06
CA ALA A 513 -16.53 33.68 -17.36
C ALA A 513 -15.34 33.57 -18.35
N ARG A 514 -14.57 32.48 -18.28
CA ARG A 514 -13.44 32.19 -19.19
C ARG A 514 -13.90 31.57 -20.51
N TYR A 515 -15.11 31.03 -20.54
CA TYR A 515 -15.71 30.41 -21.73
C TYR A 515 -17.06 31.05 -22.06
N GLU A 516 -17.34 31.19 -23.36
CA GLU A 516 -18.64 31.66 -23.85
C GLU A 516 -19.74 30.64 -23.57
N ARG A 517 -20.87 31.09 -23.03
CA ARG A 517 -22.04 30.24 -22.71
C ARG A 517 -22.95 30.03 -23.93
N THR A 518 -22.38 29.55 -25.03
CA THR A 518 -23.12 29.14 -26.24
C THR A 518 -23.03 27.63 -26.43
N LEU A 519 -24.03 27.03 -27.09
CA LEU A 519 -24.04 25.58 -27.33
C LEU A 519 -22.80 25.13 -28.13
N ARG A 520 -22.43 25.88 -29.17
CA ARG A 520 -21.23 25.58 -29.99
C ARG A 520 -19.95 25.64 -29.17
N SER A 521 -19.82 26.64 -28.29
CA SER A 521 -18.69 26.75 -27.36
C SER A 521 -18.67 25.59 -26.37
N ALA A 522 -19.81 25.26 -25.75
CA ALA A 522 -19.91 24.16 -24.79
C ALA A 522 -19.55 22.80 -25.37
N LEU A 523 -20.03 22.49 -26.57
CA LEU A 523 -19.65 21.28 -27.29
C LEU A 523 -18.16 21.27 -27.62
N GLY A 524 -17.61 22.39 -28.11
CA GLY A 524 -16.18 22.49 -28.43
C GLY A 524 -15.26 22.38 -27.21
N ILE A 525 -15.62 22.99 -26.08
CA ILE A 525 -14.87 22.91 -24.81
C ILE A 525 -14.94 21.49 -24.23
N GLY A 526 -16.12 20.87 -24.27
CA GLY A 526 -16.31 19.49 -23.82
C GLY A 526 -15.53 18.50 -24.68
N ALA A 527 -15.58 18.64 -26.01
CA ALA A 527 -14.80 17.81 -26.93
C ALA A 527 -13.28 17.98 -26.71
N LEU A 528 -12.79 19.20 -26.49
CA LEU A 528 -11.39 19.44 -26.15
C LEU A 528 -11.00 18.81 -24.81
N SER A 529 -11.88 18.87 -23.81
CA SER A 529 -11.66 18.24 -22.51
C SER A 529 -11.61 16.71 -22.61
N GLY A 530 -12.57 16.10 -23.32
CA GLY A 530 -12.61 14.65 -23.54
C GLY A 530 -11.43 14.15 -24.36
N LEU A 531 -11.03 14.90 -25.40
CA LEU A 531 -9.81 14.61 -26.18
C LEU A 531 -8.55 14.70 -25.31
N GLY A 532 -8.45 15.72 -24.46
CA GLY A 532 -7.33 15.85 -23.53
C GLY A 532 -7.25 14.70 -22.54
N PHE A 533 -8.39 14.31 -21.97
CA PHE A 533 -8.46 13.17 -21.08
C PHE A 533 -8.01 11.88 -21.77
N PHE A 534 -8.55 11.59 -22.97
CA PHE A 534 -8.17 10.42 -23.76
C PHE A 534 -6.67 10.40 -24.11
N ILE A 535 -6.09 11.54 -24.54
CA ILE A 535 -4.64 11.63 -24.82
C ILE A 535 -3.83 11.36 -23.55
N GLY A 536 -4.24 11.95 -22.42
CA GLY A 536 -3.59 11.71 -21.14
C GLY A 536 -3.65 10.25 -20.74
N GLU A 537 -4.85 9.67 -20.76
CA GLU A 537 -5.12 8.28 -20.41
C GLU A 537 -4.23 7.34 -21.24
N LYS A 538 -4.27 7.41 -22.58
CA LYS A 538 -3.43 6.56 -23.44
C LYS A 538 -1.94 6.80 -23.22
N GLY A 539 -1.53 8.06 -23.02
CA GLY A 539 -0.14 8.40 -22.72
C GLY A 539 0.38 7.77 -21.43
N LEU A 540 -0.43 7.75 -20.37
CA LEU A 540 -0.04 7.13 -19.10
C LEU A 540 -0.23 5.61 -19.09
N LEU A 541 -1.19 5.05 -19.84
CA LEU A 541 -1.36 3.61 -20.02
C LEU A 541 -0.18 2.96 -20.74
N ILE A 542 0.43 3.64 -21.72
CA ILE A 542 1.68 3.17 -22.37
C ILE A 542 2.85 3.08 -21.36
N ALA A 543 2.82 3.86 -20.28
CA ALA A 543 3.80 3.79 -19.19
C ALA A 543 3.45 2.70 -18.14
N ARG A 544 2.27 2.07 -18.20
CA ARG A 544 1.83 0.98 -17.31
C ARG A 544 2.21 -0.39 -17.88
N LEU A 545 3.52 -0.64 -18.04
CA LEU A 545 4.03 -2.01 -18.15
C LEU A 545 4.00 -2.64 -16.73
N SER A 546 2.83 -3.03 -16.25
CA SER A 546 2.71 -3.77 -14.98
C SER A 546 1.71 -4.91 -15.06
N ASP A 547 1.97 -5.95 -14.27
CA ASP A 547 1.20 -7.19 -14.18
C ASP A 547 -0.22 -7.02 -13.60
N LEU A 548 -0.78 -5.80 -13.52
CA LEU A 548 -2.14 -5.57 -13.04
C LEU A 548 -3.21 -6.17 -13.96
N GLU A 549 -2.90 -6.37 -15.24
CA GLU A 549 -3.77 -7.06 -16.21
C GLU A 549 -3.95 -8.55 -15.86
N SER A 550 -3.13 -9.13 -14.98
CA SER A 550 -3.27 -10.52 -14.57
C SER A 550 -4.43 -10.75 -13.58
N LEU A 551 -5.02 -9.69 -13.03
CA LEU A 551 -6.16 -9.75 -12.10
C LEU A 551 -7.46 -9.36 -12.81
N PRO A 552 -8.56 -10.12 -12.67
CA PRO A 552 -9.84 -9.79 -13.34
C PRO A 552 -10.33 -8.37 -13.06
N ILE A 553 -10.20 -7.89 -11.83
CA ILE A 553 -10.58 -6.53 -11.44
C ILE A 553 -9.63 -5.46 -12.01
N GLY A 554 -8.35 -5.81 -12.18
CA GLY A 554 -7.34 -4.95 -12.79
C GLY A 554 -7.52 -4.85 -14.30
N GLU A 555 -7.76 -5.99 -14.97
CA GLU A 555 -8.12 -6.08 -16.38
C GLU A 555 -9.39 -5.26 -16.67
N ALA A 556 -10.47 -5.46 -15.90
CA ALA A 556 -11.72 -4.71 -16.04
C ALA A 556 -11.53 -3.18 -15.85
N ALA A 557 -10.58 -2.76 -15.02
CA ALA A 557 -10.26 -1.36 -14.78
C ALA A 557 -9.29 -0.76 -15.82
N LEU A 558 -8.50 -1.56 -16.53
CA LEU A 558 -7.46 -1.15 -17.48
C LEU A 558 -7.86 -1.34 -18.96
N GLN A 559 -9.10 -1.72 -19.24
CA GLN A 559 -9.56 -2.07 -20.59
C GLN A 559 -9.28 -0.96 -21.62
N GLY A 560 -8.64 -1.35 -22.74
CA GLY A 560 -8.25 -0.44 -23.81
C GLY A 560 -6.85 0.15 -23.69
N ALA A 561 -6.00 -0.36 -22.78
CA ALA A 561 -4.58 -0.05 -22.69
C ALA A 561 -3.74 -0.73 -23.78
N THR A 562 -4.07 -1.97 -24.11
CA THR A 562 -3.37 -2.79 -25.11
C THR A 562 -4.33 -3.23 -26.21
N LEU A 563 -3.88 -3.15 -27.46
CA LEU A 563 -4.62 -3.68 -28.60
C LEU A 563 -4.31 -5.18 -28.73
N PRO A 564 -5.31 -6.07 -28.87
CA PRO A 564 -5.04 -7.48 -29.10
C PRO A 564 -4.13 -7.70 -30.31
N ALA A 565 -3.07 -8.51 -30.12
CA ALA A 565 -2.12 -8.81 -31.17
C ALA A 565 -2.81 -9.55 -32.33
N GLY A 566 -2.49 -9.17 -33.58
CA GLY A 566 -3.04 -9.79 -34.79
C GLY A 566 -4.35 -9.18 -35.33
N LEU A 567 -4.86 -8.10 -34.72
CA LEU A 567 -6.02 -7.40 -35.25
C LEU A 567 -5.70 -6.62 -36.54
N PRO A 568 -6.59 -6.62 -37.55
CA PRO A 568 -6.48 -5.72 -38.70
C PRO A 568 -6.40 -4.26 -38.25
N LEU A 569 -5.54 -3.45 -38.89
CA LEU A 569 -5.31 -2.04 -38.54
C LEU A 569 -6.60 -1.21 -38.47
N TRP A 570 -7.62 -1.55 -39.27
CA TRP A 570 -8.91 -0.87 -39.25
C TRP A 570 -9.74 -1.22 -38.00
N VAL A 571 -9.68 -2.45 -37.49
CA VAL A 571 -10.33 -2.86 -36.23
C VAL A 571 -9.65 -2.21 -35.05
N ALA A 572 -8.32 -2.21 -35.05
CA ALA A 572 -7.51 -1.51 -34.05
C ALA A 572 -7.82 0.01 -34.01
N GLY A 573 -7.92 0.63 -35.19
CA GLY A 573 -8.36 2.02 -35.30
C GLY A 573 -9.77 2.26 -34.76
N LEU A 574 -10.71 1.34 -35.00
CA LEU A 574 -12.10 1.45 -34.53
C LEU A 574 -12.21 1.30 -33.01
N LEU A 575 -11.48 0.34 -32.43
CA LEU A 575 -11.37 0.15 -30.98
C LEU A 575 -10.72 1.34 -30.28
N PHE A 576 -9.82 2.06 -30.96
CA PHE A 576 -9.23 3.29 -30.44
C PHE A 576 -10.20 4.48 -30.49
N LEU A 577 -11.06 4.55 -31.52
CA LEU A 577 -12.04 5.63 -31.69
C LEU A 577 -13.22 5.55 -30.74
N LEU A 578 -13.59 4.35 -30.27
CA LEU A 578 -14.73 4.12 -29.38
C LEU A 578 -14.57 4.80 -28.00
N PRO A 579 -13.49 4.57 -27.23
CA PRO A 579 -13.24 5.31 -25.99
C PRO A 579 -13.12 6.82 -26.23
N LEU A 580 -12.44 7.25 -27.31
CA LEU A 580 -12.36 8.67 -27.64
C LEU A 580 -13.76 9.29 -27.86
N ALA A 581 -14.63 8.62 -28.61
CA ALA A 581 -16.01 9.06 -28.82
C ALA A 581 -16.77 9.14 -27.48
N LEU A 582 -16.56 8.18 -26.59
CA LEU A 582 -17.15 8.19 -25.25
C LEU A 582 -16.68 9.39 -24.43
N HIS A 583 -15.36 9.57 -24.21
CA HIS A 583 -14.86 10.67 -23.37
C HIS A 583 -15.25 12.04 -23.96
N THR A 584 -15.26 12.19 -25.29
CA THR A 584 -15.68 13.44 -25.94
C THR A 584 -17.18 13.69 -25.79
N LEU A 585 -18.03 12.66 -25.93
CA LEU A 585 -19.47 12.77 -25.74
C LEU A 585 -19.82 13.11 -24.29
N THR A 586 -19.30 12.36 -23.31
CA THR A 586 -19.64 12.54 -21.90
C THR A 586 -19.13 13.88 -21.37
N ALA A 587 -17.93 14.29 -21.77
CA ALA A 587 -17.41 15.62 -21.47
C ALA A 587 -18.23 16.75 -22.13
N ALA A 588 -18.74 16.54 -23.35
CA ALA A 588 -19.65 17.50 -24.01
C ALA A 588 -20.98 17.63 -23.27
N ILE A 589 -21.58 16.53 -22.81
CA ILE A 589 -22.82 16.55 -22.01
C ILE A 589 -22.60 17.35 -20.72
N SER A 590 -21.54 17.05 -19.97
CA SER A 590 -21.20 17.76 -18.74
C SER A 590 -20.89 19.25 -18.99
N SER A 591 -20.21 19.58 -20.09
CA SER A 591 -19.90 20.96 -20.50
C SER A 591 -21.15 21.76 -20.87
N VAL A 592 -22.11 21.15 -21.59
CA VAL A 592 -23.40 21.78 -21.91
C VAL A 592 -24.18 22.06 -20.62
N GLY A 593 -24.19 21.12 -19.68
CA GLY A 593 -24.73 21.33 -18.34
C GLY A 593 -24.05 22.49 -17.62
N ALA A 594 -22.71 22.50 -17.60
CA ALA A 594 -21.88 23.55 -16.98
C ALA A 594 -22.17 24.95 -17.52
N SER A 595 -22.40 25.09 -18.83
CA SER A 595 -22.71 26.37 -19.47
C SER A 595 -24.03 27.00 -18.99
N ARG A 596 -24.93 26.20 -18.41
CA ARG A 596 -26.27 26.59 -17.96
C ARG A 596 -26.38 26.77 -16.44
N GLY A 597 -25.27 26.59 -15.71
CA GLY A 597 -25.18 26.81 -14.25
C GLY A 597 -25.22 25.52 -13.42
N ARG A 598 -25.06 25.67 -12.09
CA ARG A 598 -24.78 24.57 -11.16
C ARG A 598 -25.74 23.38 -11.23
N ARG A 599 -27.06 23.60 -11.29
CA ARG A 599 -28.04 22.49 -11.32
C ARG A 599 -27.97 21.72 -12.63
N ALA A 600 -27.84 22.44 -13.75
CA ALA A 600 -27.70 21.83 -15.06
C ALA A 600 -26.36 21.10 -15.20
N TYR A 601 -25.29 21.61 -14.58
CA TYR A 601 -24.01 20.92 -14.46
C TYR A 601 -24.16 19.57 -13.76
N LEU A 602 -24.77 19.54 -12.58
CA LEU A 602 -24.97 18.28 -11.84
C LEU A 602 -25.83 17.28 -12.62
N GLY A 603 -26.87 17.75 -13.31
CA GLY A 603 -27.68 16.90 -14.18
C GLY A 603 -26.89 16.36 -15.39
N GLY A 604 -26.09 17.21 -16.04
CA GLY A 604 -25.22 16.80 -17.15
C GLY A 604 -24.14 15.81 -16.72
N LEU A 605 -23.49 16.07 -15.59
CA LEU A 605 -22.51 15.16 -14.98
C LEU A 605 -23.13 13.81 -14.62
N GLY A 606 -24.31 13.81 -13.98
CA GLY A 606 -25.02 12.57 -13.66
C GLY A 606 -25.37 11.75 -14.90
N LEU A 607 -25.84 12.40 -15.97
CA LEU A 607 -26.10 11.72 -17.24
C LEU A 607 -24.83 11.17 -17.88
N ALA A 608 -23.74 11.94 -17.86
CA ALA A 608 -22.43 11.53 -18.35
C ALA A 608 -21.91 10.28 -17.61
N ILE A 609 -22.03 10.26 -16.27
CA ILE A 609 -21.67 9.11 -15.43
C ILE A 609 -22.50 7.88 -15.81
N VAL A 610 -23.81 8.01 -15.98
CA VAL A 610 -24.67 6.86 -16.34
C VAL A 610 -24.31 6.32 -17.73
N ILE A 611 -24.09 7.18 -18.72
CA ILE A 611 -23.72 6.76 -20.08
C ILE A 611 -22.36 6.07 -20.07
N HIS A 612 -21.38 6.64 -19.39
CA HIS A 612 -20.04 6.08 -19.31
C HIS A 612 -20.03 4.75 -18.54
N PHE A 613 -20.72 4.67 -17.41
CA PHE A 613 -20.87 3.42 -16.68
C PHE A 613 -21.55 2.34 -17.51
N ALA A 614 -22.65 2.68 -18.21
CA ALA A 614 -23.34 1.73 -19.09
C ALA A 614 -22.42 1.22 -20.21
N TYR A 615 -21.59 2.09 -20.78
CA TYR A 615 -20.59 1.69 -21.78
C TYR A 615 -19.56 0.75 -21.16
N ASN A 616 -18.90 1.13 -20.06
CA ASN A 616 -17.86 0.30 -19.43
C ASN A 616 -18.43 -1.05 -18.98
N PHE A 617 -19.61 -1.06 -18.37
CA PHE A 617 -20.29 -2.28 -17.95
C PHE A 617 -20.66 -3.18 -19.13
N ALA A 618 -21.14 -2.62 -20.25
CA ALA A 618 -21.44 -3.39 -21.45
C ALA A 618 -20.17 -3.99 -22.08
N VAL A 619 -19.07 -3.23 -22.10
CA VAL A 619 -17.77 -3.72 -22.61
C VAL A 619 -17.25 -4.84 -21.73
N VAL A 620 -17.20 -4.65 -20.40
CA VAL A 620 -16.76 -5.67 -19.45
C VAL A 620 -17.62 -6.92 -19.56
N SER A 621 -18.94 -6.81 -19.49
CA SER A 621 -19.84 -7.98 -19.53
C SER A 621 -19.85 -8.76 -20.86
N THR A 622 -19.29 -8.20 -21.94
CA THR A 622 -19.22 -8.87 -23.24
C THR A 622 -17.83 -9.36 -23.61
N LEU A 623 -16.78 -8.77 -23.04
CA LEU A 623 -15.38 -9.09 -23.35
C LEU A 623 -14.64 -9.82 -22.21
N VAL A 624 -15.16 -9.78 -20.98
CA VAL A 624 -14.63 -10.43 -19.75
C VAL A 624 -15.72 -11.30 -19.13
#